data_AF-A0A5J5LZN0-F1
#
_entry.id   AF-A0A5J5LZN0-F1
#
_cell.length_a   1.000
_cell.length_b   1.000
_cell.length_c   1.000
_cell.angle_alpha   90.00
_cell.angle_beta   90.00
_cell.angle_gamma   90.00
#
_symmetry.space_group_name_H-M   'P 1'
#
loop_
_entity.id
_entity.type
_entity.pdbx_description
1 polymer ?
#
loop_
_entity_poly.entity_id
_entity_poly.type
_entity_poly.pdbx_seq_one_letter_code
_entity_poly.pdbx_strand_id
1 'polypeptide(L)' 'MDNTAQNWYIVQENTGTCRIIALENGKTPVNGQYWGPFAERGEAIARRVGLIRAGKCQPIV' A
#
# COMPACT_ATOMS: atom_id res chain seq x y z
N MET A 1 14.69 21.23 -7.35
CA MET A 1 13.86 20.16 -7.94
C MET A 1 13.78 19.05 -6.91
N ASP A 2 12.77 19.11 -6.05
CA ASP A 2 12.55 18.14 -4.98
C ASP A 2 12.06 16.82 -5.58
N ASN A 3 13.01 15.97 -5.94
CA ASN A 3 12.75 14.56 -6.20
C ASN A 3 12.60 13.87 -4.84
N THR A 4 11.53 14.18 -4.10
CA THR A 4 11.21 13.48 -2.86
C THR A 4 10.93 12.03 -3.23
N ALA A 5 11.91 11.15 -2.99
CA ALA A 5 11.73 9.72 -3.18
C ALA A 5 10.47 9.29 -2.43
N GLN A 6 9.49 8.76 -3.16
CA GLN A 6 8.22 8.32 -2.60
C GLN A 6 8.23 6.80 -2.47
N ASN A 7 7.88 6.32 -1.28
CA ASN A 7 7.67 4.91 -1.02
C ASN A 7 6.19 4.59 -1.14
N TRP A 8 5.88 3.43 -1.71
CA TRP A 8 4.52 2.96 -1.89
C TRP A 8 4.14 2.01 -0.77
N TYR A 9 2.92 2.15 -0.26
CA TYR A 9 2.38 1.31 0.80
C TYR A 9 0.99 0.83 0.43
N ILE A 10 0.63 -0.36 0.91
CA ILE A 10 -0.74 -0.88 0.89
C ILE A 10 -1.28 -0.76 2.30
N VAL A 11 -2.34 0.01 2.51
CA VAL A 11 -2.99 0.19 3.81
C VAL A 11 -4.34 -0.51 3.77
N GLN A 12 -4.61 -1.33 4.77
CA GLN A 12 -5.90 -1.96 4.98
C GLN A 12 -6.82 -0.95 5.67
N GLU A 13 -7.95 -0.67 5.03
CA GLU A 13 -9.02 0.15 5.59
C GLU A 13 -9.88 -0.68 6.54
N ASN A 14 -10.62 -0.03 7.43
CA ASN A 14 -11.53 -0.71 8.36
C ASN A 14 -12.66 -1.48 7.65
N THR A 15 -12.91 -1.18 6.37
CA THR A 15 -13.85 -1.92 5.52
C THR A 15 -13.29 -3.24 5.01
N GLY A 16 -12.03 -3.57 5.29
CA GLY A 16 -11.34 -4.76 4.78
C GLY A 16 -10.76 -4.58 3.37
N THR A 17 -11.05 -3.47 2.70
CA THR A 17 -10.42 -3.11 1.42
C THR A 17 -9.00 -2.60 1.64
N CYS A 18 -8.16 -2.67 0.61
CA CYS A 18 -6.78 -2.18 0.68
C CYS A 18 -6.52 -1.09 -0.35
N ARG A 19 -5.96 0.03 0.13
CA ARG A 19 -5.62 1.21 -0.66
C ARG A 19 -4.10 1.31 -0.84
N ILE A 20 -3.68 1.72 -2.03
CA ILE A 20 -2.27 2.01 -2.31
C ILE A 20 -2.05 3.51 -2.14
N ILE A 21 -1.10 3.89 -1.29
CA ILE A 21 -0.72 5.29 -1.04
C ILE A 21 0.79 5.47 -1.27
N ALA A 22 1.19 6.68 -1.65
CA ALA A 22 2.59 7.09 -1.69
C ALA A 22 2.88 7.99 -0.49
N LEU A 23 3.96 7.72 0.23
CA LEU A 23 4.45 8.55 1.32
C LEU A 23 5.89 8.96 1.04
N GLU A 24 6.28 10.12 1.54
CA GLU A 24 7.66 10.59 1.47
C GLU A 24 8.60 9.64 2.20
N ASN A 25 9.85 9.56 1.75
CA ASN A 25 10.84 8.71 2.40
C ASN A 25 10.98 9.03 3.90
N GLY A 26 11.00 8.01 4.73
CA GLY A 26 11.01 8.15 6.20
C GLY A 26 9.62 8.34 6.84
N LYS A 27 8.54 8.47 6.07
CA LYS A 27 7.17 8.43 6.60
C LYS A 27 6.58 7.03 6.44
N THR A 28 5.76 6.63 7.41
CA THR A 28 5.01 5.37 7.40
C THR A 28 3.52 5.62 7.63
N PRO A 29 2.63 4.69 7.22
CA PRO A 29 1.21 4.81 7.53
C PRO A 29 0.99 4.86 9.04
N VAL A 30 0.23 5.86 9.48
CA VAL A 30 0.10 6.19 10.91
C VAL A 30 -0.82 5.20 11.65
N ASN A 31 -1.79 4.59 10.96
CA ASN A 31 -2.79 3.72 11.57
C ASN A 31 -3.15 2.54 10.66
N GLY A 32 -3.46 1.39 11.28
CA GLY A 32 -3.98 0.19 10.61
C GLY A 32 -2.90 -0.81 10.19
N GLN A 33 -3.34 -1.93 9.62
CA GLN A 33 -2.45 -2.92 9.01
C GLN A 33 -1.97 -2.40 7.66
N TYR A 34 -0.65 -2.42 7.43
CA TYR A 34 -0.08 -2.02 6.15
C TYR A 34 1.05 -2.95 5.69
N TRP A 35 1.38 -2.86 4.41
CA TRP A 35 2.48 -3.57 3.77
C TRP A 35 3.32 -2.60 2.93
N GLY A 36 4.64 -2.75 2.98
CA GLY A 36 5.62 -1.88 2.32
C GLY A 36 6.79 -1.55 3.27
N PRO A 37 7.64 -0.58 2.92
CA PRO A 37 7.62 0.22 1.69
C PRO A 37 7.90 -0.61 0.43
N PHE A 38 7.33 -0.20 -0.70
CA PHE A 38 7.66 -0.68 -2.04
C PHE A 38 8.28 0.46 -2.85
N ALA A 39 9.28 0.13 -3.67
CA ALA A 39 10.00 1.13 -4.46
C ALA A 39 9.13 1.68 -5.60
N GLU A 40 8.25 0.85 -6.16
CA GLU A 40 7.43 1.20 -7.31
C GLU A 40 5.95 0.96 -7.07
N ARG A 41 5.11 1.81 -7.66
CA ARG A 41 3.65 1.63 -7.63
C ARG A 41 3.23 0.28 -8.20
N GLY A 42 3.89 -0.16 -9.27
CA GLY A 42 3.61 -1.44 -9.92
C GLY A 42 3.81 -2.63 -8.98
N GLU A 43 4.86 -2.59 -8.15
CA GLU A 43 5.10 -3.61 -7.14
C GLU A 43 3.98 -3.61 -6.09
N ALA A 44 3.61 -2.43 -5.57
CA ALA A 44 2.51 -2.31 -4.61
C ALA A 44 1.18 -2.85 -5.19
N ILE A 45 0.92 -2.65 -6.48
CA ILE A 45 -0.25 -3.22 -7.17
C ILE A 45 -0.19 -4.75 -7.20
N ALA A 46 0.93 -5.33 -7.64
CA ALA A 46 1.10 -6.77 -7.70
C ALA A 46 0.95 -7.43 -6.32
N ARG A 47 1.55 -6.82 -5.29
CA ARG A 47 1.43 -7.26 -3.89
C ARG A 47 0.00 -7.16 -3.39
N ARG A 48 -0.75 -6.10 -3.72
CA ARG A 48 -2.16 -5.96 -3.36
C ARG A 48 -3.00 -7.08 -3.95
N VAL A 49 -2.78 -7.46 -5.21
CA VAL A 49 -3.48 -8.59 -5.83
C VAL A 49 -3.19 -9.89 -5.08
N GLY A 50 -1.94 -10.12 -4.67
CA GLY A 50 -1.57 -11.25 -3.82
C GLY A 50 -2.31 -11.26 -2.47
N LEU A 51 -2.42 -10.10 -1.83
CA LEU A 51 -3.18 -9.96 -0.57
C LEU A 51 -4.67 -10.23 -0.75
N ILE A 52 -5.25 -9.86 -1.90
CA ILE A 52 -6.63 -10.19 -2.24
C ILE A 52 -6.80 -11.72 -2.38
N ARG A 53 -5.92 -12.38 -3.12
CA ARG A 53 -5.95 -13.85 -3.29
C ARG A 53 -5.75 -14.59 -1.96
N ALA A 54 -5.01 -14.01 -1.02
CA ALA A 54 -4.79 -14.55 0.31
C ALA A 54 -5.92 -14.23 1.32
N GLY A 55 -6.98 -13.54 0.90
CA GLY A 55 -8.10 -13.14 1.77
C GLY A 55 -7.77 -12.03 2.77
N LYS A 56 -6.61 -11.38 2.66
CA LYS A 56 -6.19 -10.28 3.53
C LYS A 56 -6.76 -8.93 3.11
N CYS A 57 -7.09 -8.79 1.84
CA CYS A 57 -7.70 -7.59 1.28
C CYS A 57 -8.97 -7.97 0.52
N GLN A 58 -10.02 -7.18 0.66
CA GLN A 58 -11.20 -7.35 -0.18
C GLN A 58 -10.99 -6.68 -1.54
N PRO A 59 -11.44 -7.33 -2.64
CA PRO A 59 -11.54 -6.67 -3.93
C PRO A 59 -12.56 -5.53 -3.84
N ILE A 60 -12.32 -4.45 -4.56
CA ILE A 60 -13.31 -3.39 -4.75
C ILE A 60 -14.25 -3.89 -5.84
N VAL A 61 -15.53 -4.02 -5.51
CA VAL A 61 -16.59 -4.40 -6.46
C VAL A 61 -17.01 -3.23 -7.33
#